data_AF-A0AAV5IN30-F1
#
_entry.id   AF-A0AAV5IN30-F1
#
_cell.length_a   1.000
_cell.length_b   1.000
_cell.length_c   1.000
_cell.angle_alpha   90.00
_cell.angle_beta   90.00
_cell.angle_gamma   90.00
#
_symmetry.space_group_name_H-M   'P 1'
#
loop_
_entity.id
_entity.type
_entity.pdbx_description
1 polymer ?
#
loop_
_entity_poly.entity_id
_entity_poly.type
_entity_poly.pdbx_seq_one_letter_code
_entity_poly.pdbx_strand_id
1 'polypeptide(L)'
;MAAANAPITMKETLTLPSIGINPEFINFTHVTMESDKNICIRETAPENSVVIIDMNLPMQPLRRPMTADSALMNPNSRILALKGTLTVSFQLYSITLRFSVEV
;
A
#
# COMPACT_ATOMS: atom_id res chain seq x y z
N MET A 1 17.61 13.23 36.16
CA MET A 1 17.23 11.80 36.06
C MET A 1 17.49 11.36 34.63
N ALA A 2 18.54 10.57 34.42
CA ALA A 2 18.92 10.08 33.10
C ALA A 2 18.02 8.89 32.74
N ALA A 3 17.18 9.02 31.71
CA ALA A 3 16.56 7.87 31.09
C ALA A 3 17.69 7.08 30.41
N ALA A 4 17.89 5.85 30.88
CA ALA A 4 18.92 4.95 30.38
C ALA A 4 18.82 4.83 28.85
N ASN A 5 19.96 4.97 28.16
CA ASN A 5 20.10 4.71 26.73
C ASN A 5 19.65 3.27 26.45
N ALA A 6 18.37 3.10 26.10
CA ALA A 6 17.87 1.83 25.61
C ALA A 6 18.57 1.53 24.28
N PRO A 7 18.99 0.28 24.02
CA PRO A 7 19.66 -0.10 22.77
C PRO A 7 18.77 0.03 21.53
N ILE A 8 17.49 0.36 21.72
CA ILE A 8 16.50 0.54 20.67
C ILE A 8 15.69 1.81 20.92
N THR A 9 15.47 2.57 19.86
CA THR A 9 14.54 3.70 19.84
C THR A 9 13.27 3.27 19.11
N MET A 10 12.17 3.11 19.83
CA MET A 10 10.86 2.92 19.21
C MET A 10 10.28 4.27 18.84
N LYS A 11 9.86 4.41 17.59
CA LYS A 11 9.17 5.60 17.09
C LYS A 11 7.96 5.16 16.28
N GLU A 12 6.79 5.59 16.73
CA GLU A 12 5.58 5.48 15.93
C GLU A 12 5.66 6.51 14.80
N THR A 13 5.60 6.04 13.55
CA THR A 13 5.69 6.92 12.38
C THR A 13 4.32 7.35 11.90
N LEU A 14 3.38 6.42 11.84
CA LEU A 14 2.04 6.66 11.32
C LEU A 14 1.04 5.65 11.88
N THR A 15 -0.15 6.12 12.23
CA THR A 15 -1.30 5.28 12.53
C THR A 15 -2.21 5.19 11.32
N LEU A 16 -2.33 4.01 10.70
CA LEU A 16 -3.18 3.79 9.52
C LEU A 16 -4.67 4.19 9.73
N PRO A 17 -5.28 4.00 10.92
CA PRO A 17 -6.64 4.47 11.15
C PRO A 17 -6.78 6.00 11.08
N SER A 18 -5.74 6.77 11.41
CA SER A 18 -5.81 8.25 11.42
C SER A 18 -5.92 8.86 10.02
N ILE A 19 -5.47 8.14 9.00
CA ILE A 19 -5.53 8.54 7.59
C ILE A 19 -6.78 7.99 6.87
N GLY A 20 -7.73 7.44 7.64
CA GLY A 20 -9.02 6.94 7.14
C GLY A 20 -8.98 5.54 6.55
N ILE A 21 -8.03 4.68 6.94
CA ILE A 21 -8.06 3.24 6.64
C ILE A 21 -8.94 2.53 7.66
N ASN A 22 -9.89 1.72 7.21
CA ASN A 22 -10.70 0.91 8.11
C ASN A 22 -9.81 -0.17 8.79
N PRO A 23 -9.81 -0.30 10.13
CA PRO A 23 -9.04 -1.31 10.85
C PRO A 23 -9.31 -2.76 10.39
N GLU A 24 -10.48 -3.05 9.83
CA GLU A 24 -10.82 -4.36 9.26
C GLU A 24 -9.87 -4.78 8.13
N PHE A 25 -9.34 -3.81 7.37
CA PHE A 25 -8.39 -4.05 6.28
C PHE A 25 -6.93 -4.04 6.74
N ILE A 26 -6.64 -3.89 8.04
CA ILE A 26 -5.28 -3.95 8.58
C ILE A 26 -4.94 -5.40 8.92
N ASN A 27 -4.72 -6.21 7.88
CA ASN A 27 -4.32 -7.61 8.03
C ASN A 27 -3.32 -8.01 6.93
N PHE A 28 -2.65 -9.15 7.10
CA PHE A 28 -1.64 -9.64 6.15
C PHE A 28 -2.21 -9.93 4.75
N THR A 29 -3.52 -10.14 4.63
CA THR A 29 -4.15 -10.35 3.32
C THR A 29 -4.31 -9.04 2.56
N HIS A 30 -4.63 -7.93 3.22
CA HIS A 30 -4.95 -6.66 2.58
C HIS A 30 -3.80 -5.65 2.58
N VAL A 31 -2.90 -5.71 3.58
CA VAL A 31 -1.76 -4.80 3.69
C VAL A 31 -0.50 -5.48 3.15
N THR A 32 0.15 -4.81 2.21
CA THR A 32 1.47 -5.19 1.70
C THR A 32 2.45 -4.04 1.90
N MET A 33 3.62 -4.38 2.43
CA MET A 33 4.71 -3.44 2.68
C MET A 33 5.99 -4.05 2.12
N GLU A 34 6.31 -3.71 0.87
CA GLU A 34 7.51 -4.20 0.18
C GLU A 34 8.75 -3.36 0.50
N SER A 35 8.56 -2.12 0.99
CA SER A 35 9.64 -1.22 1.37
C SER A 35 9.19 -0.24 2.45
N ASP A 36 10.16 0.48 3.03
CA ASP A 36 9.94 1.61 3.93
C ASP A 36 9.37 2.85 3.24
N LYS A 37 9.29 2.87 1.90
CA LYS A 37 8.81 4.01 1.13
C LYS A 37 7.32 4.00 0.89
N ASN A 38 6.71 2.83 0.70
CA ASN A 38 5.31 2.73 0.33
C ASN A 38 4.60 1.57 1.04
N ILE A 39 3.36 1.83 1.43
CA ILE A 39 2.44 0.85 2.00
C ILE A 39 1.23 0.77 1.08
N CYS A 40 0.85 -0.44 0.69
CA CYS A 40 -0.35 -0.68 -0.10
C CYS A 40 -1.39 -1.38 0.78
N ILE A 41 -2.61 -0.86 0.79
CA ILE A 41 -3.76 -1.46 1.47
C ILE A 41 -4.86 -1.71 0.44
N ARG A 42 -5.47 -2.88 0.49
CA ARG A 42 -6.64 -3.21 -0.32
C ARG A 42 -7.91 -3.06 0.51
N GLU A 43 -8.74 -2.09 0.18
CA GLU A 43 -10.07 -1.92 0.78
C GLU A 43 -11.08 -2.65 -0.12
N THR A 44 -11.88 -3.56 0.45
CA THR A 44 -12.89 -4.34 -0.30
C THR A 44 -14.33 -3.90 -0.04
N ALA A 45 -14.54 -2.83 0.74
CA ALA A 45 -15.85 -2.22 0.97
C ALA A 45 -15.71 -0.70 1.12
N PRO A 46 -16.60 0.12 0.54
CA PRO A 46 -17.79 -0.24 -0.24
C PRO A 46 -17.52 -0.67 -1.70
N GLU A 47 -16.35 -0.33 -2.25
CA GLU A 47 -15.87 -0.78 -3.56
C GLU A 47 -14.42 -1.27 -3.45
N ASN A 48 -14.03 -2.23 -4.28
CA ASN A 48 -12.64 -2.72 -4.31
C ASN A 48 -11.70 -1.60 -4.77
N SER A 49 -10.85 -1.15 -3.86
CA SER A 49 -9.88 -0.11 -4.12
C SER A 49 -8.54 -0.43 -3.48
N VAL A 50 -7.48 0.01 -4.14
CA VAL A 50 -6.11 -0.06 -3.61
C VAL A 50 -5.74 1.34 -3.15
N VAL A 51 -5.40 1.45 -1.87
CA VAL A 51 -4.91 2.66 -1.23
C VAL A 51 -3.41 2.55 -1.10
N ILE A 52 -2.70 3.54 -1.64
CA ILE A 52 -1.25 3.58 -1.64
C ILE A 52 -0.82 4.77 -0.81
N ILE A 53 -0.01 4.49 0.21
CA ILE A 53 0.55 5.48 1.12
C ILE A 53 2.02 5.61 0.81
N ASP A 54 2.44 6.80 0.41
CA ASP A 54 3.86 7.16 0.31
C ASP A 54 4.31 7.71 1.67
N MET A 55 5.39 7.16 2.22
CA MET A 55 5.94 7.58 3.51
C MET A 55 6.57 8.97 3.47
N ASN A 56 6.84 9.52 2.27
CA ASN A 56 7.20 10.94 2.11
C ASN A 56 5.99 11.88 2.26
N LEU A 57 4.78 11.38 1.97
CA LEU A 57 3.52 12.15 1.97
C LEU A 57 2.38 11.35 2.62
N PRO A 58 2.50 10.98 3.91
CA PRO A 58 1.54 10.08 4.56
C PRO A 58 0.13 10.68 4.70
N MET A 59 0.02 12.01 4.64
CA MET A 59 -1.25 12.73 4.74
C MET A 59 -2.07 12.74 3.44
N GLN A 60 -1.53 12.21 2.34
CA GLN A 60 -2.20 12.19 1.04
C GLN A 60 -2.24 10.76 0.47
N PRO A 61 -3.03 9.85 1.06
CA PRO A 61 -3.18 8.50 0.55
C PRO A 61 -3.82 8.52 -0.85
N LEU A 62 -3.19 7.84 -1.80
CA LEU A 62 -3.70 7.71 -3.16
C LEU A 62 -4.68 6.54 -3.21
N ARG A 63 -5.98 6.83 -3.28
CA ARG A 63 -7.03 5.82 -3.45
C ARG A 63 -7.32 5.63 -4.93
N ARG A 64 -7.23 4.39 -5.42
CA ARG A 64 -7.54 4.04 -6.81
C ARG A 64 -8.53 2.87 -6.85
N PRO A 65 -9.67 2.98 -7.55
CA PRO A 65 -10.61 1.87 -7.71
C PRO A 65 -9.95 0.81 -8.60
N MET A 66 -9.58 -0.32 -8.03
CA MET A 66 -8.88 -1.43 -8.70
C MET A 66 -9.24 -2.74 -8.03
N THR A 67 -9.67 -3.72 -8.83
CA THR A 67 -10.00 -5.07 -8.36
C THR A 67 -8.78 -5.97 -8.56
N ALA A 68 -8.14 -6.39 -7.47
CA ALA A 68 -6.99 -7.30 -7.50
C ALA A 68 -6.94 -8.19 -6.26
N ASP A 69 -6.55 -9.46 -6.44
CA ASP A 69 -6.31 -10.42 -5.37
C ASP A 69 -5.02 -10.10 -4.61
N SER A 70 -4.05 -9.52 -5.30
CA SER A 70 -2.77 -9.11 -4.72
C SER A 70 -2.28 -7.84 -5.41
N ALA A 71 -1.74 -6.93 -4.62
CA ALA A 71 -1.13 -5.69 -5.08
C ALA A 71 0.26 -5.58 -4.45
N LEU A 72 1.28 -5.52 -5.30
CA LEU A 72 2.67 -5.33 -4.89
C LEU A 72 3.19 -4.06 -5.53
N MET A 73 3.95 -3.27 -4.77
CA MET A 73 4.55 -2.04 -5.28
C MET A 73 6.06 -2.21 -5.42
N ASN A 74 6.62 -1.67 -6.48
CA ASN A 74 8.06 -1.67 -6.69
C ASN A 74 8.76 -0.78 -5.62
N PRO A 75 9.83 -1.27 -4.97
CA PRO A 75 10.53 -0.55 -3.90
C PRO A 75 11.29 0.72 -4.38
N ASN A 76 11.60 0.82 -5.68
CA ASN A 76 12.39 1.92 -6.24
C ASN A 76 11.60 2.83 -7.17
N SER A 77 10.54 2.32 -7.79
CA SER A 77 9.75 3.03 -8.80
C SER A 77 8.26 3.02 -8.44
N ARG A 78 7.51 4.01 -8.91
CA ARG A 78 6.05 4.09 -8.69
C ARG A 78 5.27 3.16 -9.62
N ILE A 79 5.59 1.87 -9.57
CA ILE A 79 4.99 0.81 -10.38
C ILE A 79 4.27 -0.14 -9.43
N LEU A 80 3.01 -0.45 -9.74
CA LEU A 80 2.23 -1.47 -9.06
C LEU A 80 2.09 -2.69 -9.96
N ALA A 81 2.37 -3.86 -9.39
CA ALA A 81 2.01 -5.16 -9.95
C ALA A 81 0.69 -5.60 -9.30
N LEU A 82 -0.32 -5.83 -10.14
CA LEU A 82 -1.63 -6.31 -9.71
C LEU A 82 -1.84 -7.72 -10.25
N LYS A 83 -2.31 -8.62 -9.39
CA LYS A 83 -2.79 -9.95 -9.77
C LYS A 83 -4.32 -9.95 -9.73
N GLY A 84 -4.97 -10.12 -10.90
CA GLY A 84 -6.43 -10.20 -11.03
C GLY A 84 -6.96 -11.64 -11.17
N THR A 85 -8.27 -11.82 -10.95
CA THR A 85 -8.99 -13.11 -11.04
C THR A 85 -9.42 -13.50 -12.45
N LEU A 86 -9.62 -12.54 -13.37
CA LEU A 86 -9.92 -12.85 -14.76
C LEU A 86 -8.60 -13.05 -15.52
N THR A 87 -8.31 -14.30 -15.84
CA THR A 87 -7.37 -14.71 -16.90
C THR A 87 -5.94 -14.21 -16.73
N VAL A 88 -5.16 -14.84 -15.86
CA VAL A 88 -3.67 -14.92 -15.91
C VAL A 88 -2.94 -13.67 -16.45
N SER A 89 -3.37 -12.46 -16.11
CA SER A 89 -2.81 -11.22 -16.65
C SER A 89 -2.04 -10.51 -15.55
N PHE A 90 -0.70 -10.50 -15.67
CA PHE A 90 0.18 -9.76 -14.78
C PHE A 90 0.24 -8.31 -15.25
N GLN A 91 -0.50 -7.41 -14.61
CA GLN A 91 -0.63 -6.04 -15.09
C GLN A 91 0.35 -5.11 -14.34
N LEU A 92 1.27 -4.50 -15.10
CA LEU A 92 2.20 -3.46 -14.61
C LEU A 92 1.53 -2.08 -14.77
N TYR A 93 1.09 -1.50 -13.67
CA TYR A 93 0.48 -0.17 -13.65
C TYR A 93 1.48 0.87 -13.14
N SER A 94 1.79 1.91 -13.95
CA SER A 94 2.56 3.05 -13.47
C SER A 94 1.62 4.09 -12.85
N ILE A 95 1.94 4.59 -11.65
CA ILE A 95 1.12 5.58 -10.92
C ILE A 95 0.94 6.90 -11.70
N THR A 96 1.81 7.19 -12.68
CA THR A 96 1.85 8.44 -13.45
C THR A 96 1.30 8.31 -14.88
N LEU A 97 1.43 7.16 -15.52
CA LEU A 97 0.95 6.89 -16.89
C LEU A 97 0.10 5.62 -16.88
N ARG A 98 -1.16 5.72 -17.34
CA ARG A 98 -2.02 4.55 -17.56
C ARG A 98 -1.42 3.71 -18.69
N PHE A 99 -0.64 2.70 -18.34
CA PHE A 99 -0.20 1.67 -19.27
C PHE A 99 -0.80 0.35 -18.80
N SER A 100 -1.63 -0.25 -19.65
CA SER A 100 -2.10 -1.62 -19.48
C SER A 100 -1.22 -2.49 -20.36
N VAL A 101 -0.21 -3.13 -19.77
CA VAL A 101 0.49 -4.21 -20.44
C VAL A 101 -0.21 -5.50 -20.01
N GLU A 102 -0.93 -6.09 -20.95
CA GLU A 102 -1.46 -7.45 -20.87
C GLU A 102 -0.34 -8.35 -21.40
N VAL A 103 0.13 -9.29 -20.59
CA VAL A 103 1.06 -10.36 -21.02
C VAL A 103 0.23 -11.61 -21.27
#